data_AF-A0A6P5RQV5-F1
#
_entry.id   AF-A0A6P5RQV5-F1
#
_cell.length_a   1.000
_cell.length_b   1.000
_cell.length_c   1.000
_cell.angle_alpha   90.00
_cell.angle_beta   90.00
_cell.angle_gamma   90.00
#
_symmetry.space_group_name_H-M   'P 1'
#
loop_
_entity.id
_entity.type
_entity.pdbx_description
1 polymer ?
#
loop_
_entity_poly.entity_id
_entity_poly.type
_entity_poly.pdbx_seq_one_letter_code
_entity_poly.pdbx_strand_id
1 'polypeptide(L)'
;MARPDLSLDLVQQVLPNNEQENYIYGMLSFPLLELGRMTEAEKAAKKGYEINKQDCWVHHNLCHVLQYDCRFKEAVEFMKECSSLWDPCSSFMVTHNWWHVALCYLEGHSPIQTILNVYDHCIWKELENPDAACPEVYLNALGLLLRVHVRGEIDAFEDRLKTLANCVTDQVSYRT
;
A
#
# COMPACT_ATOMS: atom_id res chain seq x y z
N MET A 1 5.25 -18.91 -8.63
CA MET A 1 5.93 -18.23 -7.50
C MET A 1 6.66 -17.04 -8.06
N ALA A 2 6.63 -15.88 -7.39
CA ALA A 2 7.39 -14.71 -7.83
C ALA A 2 8.90 -15.01 -7.82
N ARG A 3 9.68 -14.37 -8.72
CA ARG A 3 11.14 -14.52 -8.86
C ARG A 3 11.84 -13.19 -8.52
N PRO A 4 11.84 -12.76 -7.25
CA PRO A 4 12.45 -11.49 -6.85
C PRO A 4 13.97 -11.47 -7.07
N ASP A 5 14.61 -12.64 -7.09
CA ASP A 5 16.01 -12.83 -7.48
C ASP A 5 16.28 -12.32 -8.90
N LEU A 6 15.45 -12.70 -9.87
CA LEU A 6 15.61 -12.24 -11.26
C LEU A 6 15.40 -10.73 -11.38
N SER A 7 14.44 -10.18 -10.64
CA SER A 7 14.19 -8.73 -10.62
C SER A 7 15.40 -7.98 -10.06
N LEU A 8 16.01 -8.49 -8.99
CA LEU A 8 17.20 -7.89 -8.39
C LEU A 8 18.38 -7.90 -9.37
N ASP A 9 18.64 -9.04 -10.02
CA ASP A 9 19.75 -9.20 -10.98
C ASP A 9 19.62 -8.22 -12.15
N LEU A 10 18.40 -8.00 -12.65
CA LEU A 10 18.14 -7.03 -13.73
C LEU A 10 18.41 -5.59 -13.28
N VAL A 11 17.91 -5.22 -12.10
CA VAL A 11 18.06 -3.85 -11.59
C VAL A 11 19.52 -3.53 -11.30
N GLN A 12 20.28 -4.48 -10.76
CA GLN A 12 21.72 -4.30 -10.50
C GLN A 12 22.54 -4.04 -11.77
N GLN A 13 22.14 -4.61 -12.91
CA GLN A 13 22.82 -4.37 -14.19
C GLN A 13 22.63 -2.95 -14.71
N VAL A 14 21.46 -2.35 -14.48
CA VAL A 14 21.13 -1.02 -15.00
C VAL A 14 21.35 0.10 -13.98
N LEU A 15 21.46 -0.22 -12.69
CA LEU A 15 21.67 0.75 -11.60
C LEU A 15 22.82 1.74 -11.85
N PRO A 16 24.04 1.33 -12.28
CA PRO A 16 25.15 2.27 -12.47
C PRO A 16 24.88 3.37 -13.51
N ASN A 17 23.98 3.11 -14.46
CA ASN A 17 23.62 4.07 -15.50
C ASN A 17 22.45 4.99 -15.09
N ASN A 18 21.78 4.70 -13.97
CA ASN A 18 20.56 5.37 -13.52
C ASN A 18 20.67 5.88 -12.08
N GLU A 19 21.88 6.02 -11.52
CA GLU A 19 22.07 6.28 -10.09
C GLU A 19 21.43 7.59 -9.58
N GLN A 20 21.13 8.52 -10.48
CA GLN A 20 20.51 9.81 -10.15
C GLN A 20 18.98 9.80 -10.31
N GLU A 21 18.42 8.70 -10.79
CA GLU A 21 16.98 8.56 -11.00
C GLU A 21 16.32 7.93 -9.77
N ASN A 22 15.20 8.46 -9.29
CA ASN A 22 14.53 7.92 -8.10
C ASN A 22 13.93 6.52 -8.35
N TYR A 23 13.34 6.29 -9.53
CA TYR A 23 12.60 5.07 -9.82
C TYR A 23 13.48 3.81 -9.73
N ILE A 24 14.78 3.91 -10.03
CA ILE A 24 15.68 2.75 -9.99
C ILE A 24 15.82 2.22 -8.56
N TYR A 25 15.71 3.10 -7.57
CA TYR A 25 15.79 2.71 -6.16
C TYR A 25 14.51 2.08 -5.65
N GLY A 26 13.36 2.44 -6.23
CA GLY A 26 12.11 1.69 -6.04
C GLY A 26 12.24 0.26 -6.58
N MET A 27 12.74 0.13 -7.82
CA MET A 27 12.99 -1.16 -8.47
C MET A 27 14.07 -1.99 -7.75
N LEU A 28 15.02 -1.35 -7.06
CA LEU A 28 16.05 -2.03 -6.27
C LEU A 28 15.53 -2.47 -4.90
N SER A 29 14.82 -1.58 -4.21
CA SER A 29 14.36 -1.79 -2.85
C SER A 29 13.33 -2.92 -2.75
N PHE A 30 12.36 -2.97 -3.66
CA PHE A 30 11.27 -3.94 -3.58
C PHE A 30 11.72 -5.41 -3.67
N PRO A 31 12.57 -5.85 -4.64
CA PRO A 31 13.05 -7.23 -4.65
C PRO A 31 14.02 -7.54 -3.49
N LEU A 32 14.77 -6.56 -2.98
CA LEU A 32 15.56 -6.74 -1.76
C LEU A 32 14.67 -7.06 -0.56
N LEU A 33 13.53 -6.36 -0.45
CA LEU A 33 12.51 -6.60 0.56
C LEU A 33 11.93 -8.03 0.45
N GLU A 34 11.49 -8.44 -0.74
CA GLU A 34 10.95 -9.78 -0.99
C GLU A 34 11.95 -10.91 -0.67
N LEU A 35 13.26 -10.62 -0.76
CA LEU A 35 14.33 -11.53 -0.39
C LEU A 35 14.72 -11.49 1.10
N GLY A 36 14.02 -10.69 1.92
CA GLY A 36 14.31 -10.55 3.36
C GLY A 36 15.54 -9.66 3.66
N ARG A 37 16.10 -8.95 2.69
CA ARG A 37 17.30 -8.12 2.83
C ARG A 37 16.95 -6.69 3.27
N MET A 38 16.29 -6.56 4.42
CA MET A 38 15.67 -5.31 4.87
C MET A 38 16.62 -4.13 4.99
N THR A 39 17.82 -4.32 5.56
CA THR A 39 18.81 -3.23 5.68
C THR A 39 19.20 -2.66 4.32
N GLU A 40 19.30 -3.50 3.29
CA GLU A 40 19.63 -3.06 1.94
C GLU A 40 18.41 -2.44 1.25
N ALA A 41 17.22 -3.01 1.46
CA ALA A 41 15.97 -2.45 0.97
C ALA A 41 15.72 -1.05 1.51
N GLU A 42 15.95 -0.82 2.82
CA GLU A 42 15.82 0.48 3.47
C GLU A 42 16.81 1.48 2.90
N LYS A 43 18.09 1.08 2.76
CA LYS A 43 19.13 1.94 2.18
C LYS A 43 18.78 2.36 0.75
N ALA A 44 18.31 1.42 -0.07
CA ALA A 44 17.88 1.72 -1.43
C ALA A 44 16.69 2.69 -1.42
N ALA A 45 15.63 2.40 -0.66
CA ALA A 45 14.45 3.26 -0.62
C ALA A 45 14.78 4.67 -0.10
N LYS A 46 15.60 4.80 0.96
CA LYS A 46 16.08 6.11 1.45
C LYS A 46 16.81 6.90 0.39
N LYS A 47 17.67 6.25 -0.42
CA LYS A 47 18.34 6.93 -1.53
C LYS A 47 17.36 7.41 -2.60
N GLY A 48 16.35 6.61 -2.95
CA GLY A 48 15.27 7.05 -3.84
C GLY A 48 14.49 8.25 -3.29
N TYR A 49 14.22 8.24 -1.98
CA TYR A 49 13.51 9.30 -1.28
C TYR A 49 14.29 10.61 -1.25
N GLU A 50 15.61 10.53 -1.04
CA GLU A 50 16.53 11.67 -1.08
C GLU A 50 16.53 12.36 -2.45
N ILE A 51 16.44 11.58 -3.54
CA ILE A 51 16.37 12.09 -4.91
C ILE A 51 15.00 12.72 -5.19
N ASN A 52 13.92 12.02 -4.85
CA ASN A 52 12.55 12.51 -5.04
C ASN A 52 11.63 12.14 -3.87
N LYS A 53 11.34 13.14 -3.03
CA LYS A 53 10.43 13.01 -1.88
C LYS A 53 8.96 12.85 -2.26
N GLN A 54 8.60 13.01 -3.52
CA GLN A 54 7.20 12.88 -3.99
C GLN A 54 6.90 11.47 -4.52
N ASP A 55 7.88 10.56 -4.53
CA ASP A 55 7.70 9.22 -5.07
C ASP A 55 6.87 8.34 -4.13
N CYS A 56 5.59 8.14 -4.48
CA CYS A 56 4.66 7.32 -3.70
C CYS A 56 5.05 5.83 -3.60
N TRP A 57 5.88 5.31 -4.52
CA TRP A 57 6.40 3.95 -4.45
C TRP A 57 7.56 3.81 -3.45
N VAL A 58 8.38 4.85 -3.31
CA VAL A 58 9.43 4.87 -2.30
C VAL A 58 8.81 4.93 -0.89
N HIS A 59 7.74 5.71 -0.71
CA HIS A 59 6.99 5.74 0.56
C HIS A 59 6.47 4.34 0.92
N HIS A 60 5.85 3.65 -0.04
CA HIS A 60 5.40 2.27 0.10
C HIS A 60 6.52 1.32 0.55
N ASN A 61 7.67 1.36 -0.11
CA ASN A 61 8.80 0.49 0.22
C ASN A 61 9.36 0.76 1.62
N LEU A 62 9.51 2.04 2.02
CA LEU A 62 9.91 2.40 3.37
C LEU A 62 8.90 1.94 4.42
N CYS A 63 7.60 2.07 4.13
CA CYS A 63 6.55 1.57 5.00
C CYS A 63 6.68 0.06 5.23
N HIS A 64 6.90 -0.72 4.17
CA HIS A 64 7.12 -2.16 4.28
C HIS A 64 8.34 -2.52 5.15
N VAL A 65 9.47 -1.81 5.00
CA VAL A 65 10.64 -2.02 5.86
C VAL A 65 10.27 -1.77 7.32
N LEU A 66 9.63 -0.66 7.62
CA LEU A 66 9.23 -0.31 8.98
C LEU A 66 8.21 -1.30 9.55
N GLN A 67 7.25 -1.76 8.73
CA GLN A 67 6.30 -2.81 9.10
C GLN A 67 7.00 -4.12 9.44
N TYR A 68 7.97 -4.56 8.63
CA TYR A 68 8.74 -5.78 8.86
C TYR A 68 9.47 -5.73 10.21
N ASP A 69 10.07 -4.59 10.54
CA ASP A 69 10.75 -4.35 11.81
C ASP A 69 9.80 -4.07 12.99
N CYS A 70 8.47 -4.22 12.80
CA CYS A 70 7.44 -3.92 13.78
C CYS A 70 7.46 -2.47 14.30
N ARG A 71 8.01 -1.53 13.53
CA ARG A 71 8.08 -0.08 13.80
C ARG A 71 6.79 0.62 13.34
N PHE A 72 5.64 0.08 13.72
CA PHE A 72 4.33 0.47 13.18
C PHE A 72 3.98 1.94 13.39
N LYS A 73 4.26 2.48 14.58
CA LYS A 73 3.99 3.89 14.89
C LYS A 73 4.80 4.82 13.98
N GLU A 74 6.08 4.52 13.79
CA GLU A 74 6.95 5.29 12.92
C GLU A 74 6.51 5.19 11.45
N ALA A 75 6.10 4.00 11.00
CA ALA A 75 5.55 3.81 9.67
C ALA A 75 4.31 4.68 9.42
N VAL A 76 3.38 4.73 10.38
CA VAL A 76 2.19 5.58 10.31
C VAL A 76 2.55 7.05 10.26
N GLU A 77 3.45 7.51 11.14
CA GLU A 77 3.89 8.91 11.20
C GLU A 77 4.50 9.34 9.85
N PHE A 78 5.47 8.57 9.36
CA PHE A 78 6.11 8.80 8.07
C PHE A 78 5.12 8.82 6.90
N MET A 79 4.24 7.82 6.81
CA MET A 79 3.28 7.71 5.70
C MET A 79 2.29 8.87 5.71
N LYS A 80 1.82 9.29 6.89
CA LYS A 80 0.91 10.44 7.02
C LYS A 80 1.59 11.78 6.70
N GLU A 81 2.88 11.92 7.03
CA GLU A 81 3.65 13.11 6.62
C GLU A 81 3.78 13.20 5.09
N CYS A 82 3.86 12.06 4.41
CA CYS A 82 3.97 11.99 2.95
C CYS A 82 2.62 12.04 2.23
N SER A 83 1.49 11.88 2.92
CA SER A 83 0.21 11.54 2.27
C SER A 83 -0.33 12.63 1.35
N SER A 84 -0.03 13.91 1.62
CA SER A 84 -0.42 15.03 0.73
C SER A 84 0.30 15.03 -0.61
N LEU A 85 1.34 14.21 -0.77
CA LEU A 85 2.11 14.09 -2.02
C LEU A 85 1.54 12.97 -2.91
N TRP A 86 0.54 12.22 -2.45
CA TRP A 86 -0.02 11.12 -3.22
C TRP A 86 -1.15 11.54 -4.16
N ASP A 87 -1.69 12.76 -4.05
CA ASP A 87 -2.77 13.28 -4.91
C ASP A 87 -2.54 13.08 -6.42
N PRO A 88 -1.29 13.15 -6.96
CA PRO A 88 -1.04 12.88 -8.38
C PRO A 88 -0.92 11.38 -8.75
N CYS A 89 -0.90 10.47 -7.77
CA CYS A 89 -0.73 9.03 -8.02
C CYS A 89 -2.05 8.38 -8.46
N SER A 90 -1.98 7.18 -9.03
CA SER A 90 -3.18 6.42 -9.39
C SER A 90 -4.01 6.07 -8.16
N SER A 91 -5.32 5.87 -8.36
CA SER A 91 -6.24 5.41 -7.29
C SER A 91 -5.72 4.14 -6.61
N PHE A 92 -5.11 3.21 -7.36
CA PHE A 92 -4.41 2.07 -6.78
C PHE A 92 -3.36 2.51 -5.75
N MET A 93 -2.38 3.33 -6.13
CA MET A 93 -1.26 3.65 -5.24
C MET A 93 -1.66 4.52 -4.06
N VAL A 94 -2.57 5.47 -4.26
CA VAL A 94 -3.12 6.29 -3.16
C VAL A 94 -3.77 5.39 -2.12
N THR A 95 -4.70 4.53 -2.56
CA THR A 95 -5.46 3.66 -1.65
C THR A 95 -4.61 2.53 -1.08
N HIS A 96 -3.59 2.07 -1.81
CA HIS A 96 -2.64 1.06 -1.34
C HIS A 96 -1.73 1.61 -0.23
N ASN A 97 -1.24 2.85 -0.37
CA ASN A 97 -0.47 3.49 0.69
C ASN A 97 -1.31 3.68 1.97
N TRP A 98 -2.59 4.09 1.83
CA TRP A 98 -3.50 4.14 2.97
C TRP A 98 -3.85 2.76 3.54
N TRP A 99 -3.91 1.72 2.70
CA TRP A 99 -4.06 0.34 3.15
C TRP A 99 -2.89 -0.09 4.07
N HIS A 100 -1.65 0.26 3.73
CA HIS A 100 -0.52 0.02 4.63
C HIS A 100 -0.62 0.78 5.95
N VAL A 101 -1.09 2.04 5.92
CA VAL A 101 -1.34 2.80 7.16
C VAL A 101 -2.37 2.09 8.03
N ALA A 102 -3.46 1.60 7.44
CA ALA A 102 -4.48 0.82 8.14
C ALA A 102 -3.91 -0.47 8.73
N LEU A 103 -3.03 -1.17 8.01
CA LEU A 103 -2.35 -2.36 8.53
C LEU A 103 -1.41 -2.04 9.69
N CYS A 104 -0.61 -0.96 9.61
CA CYS A 104 0.23 -0.55 10.74
C CYS A 104 -0.61 -0.26 11.98
N TYR A 105 -1.78 0.39 11.83
CA TYR A 105 -2.69 0.60 12.95
C TYR A 105 -3.22 -0.74 13.51
N LEU A 106 -3.61 -1.67 12.64
CA LEU A 106 -4.11 -2.99 13.03
C LEU A 106 -3.05 -3.82 13.77
N GLU A 107 -1.83 -3.89 13.23
CA GLU A 107 -0.70 -4.65 13.79
C GLU A 107 -0.11 -3.99 15.03
N GLY A 108 -0.17 -2.65 15.10
CA GLY A 108 0.15 -1.87 16.29
C GLY A 108 -0.95 -1.85 17.35
N HIS A 109 -1.99 -2.69 17.24
CA HIS A 109 -3.10 -2.82 18.20
C HIS A 109 -3.86 -1.52 18.49
N SER A 110 -3.99 -0.64 17.49
CA SER A 110 -4.85 0.52 17.61
C SER A 110 -6.33 0.11 17.65
N PRO A 111 -7.22 0.94 18.26
CA PRO A 111 -8.65 0.65 18.27
C PRO A 111 -9.20 0.42 16.87
N ILE A 112 -10.11 -0.55 16.70
CA ILE A 112 -10.67 -0.90 15.38
C ILE A 112 -11.29 0.31 14.65
N GLN A 113 -11.83 1.26 15.41
CA GLN A 113 -12.36 2.52 14.89
C GLN A 113 -11.32 3.35 14.14
N THR A 114 -10.04 3.27 14.51
CA THR A 114 -8.96 3.95 13.78
C THR A 114 -8.77 3.35 12.39
N ILE A 115 -8.83 2.02 12.27
CA ILE A 115 -8.73 1.32 10.99
C ILE A 115 -9.97 1.62 10.13
N LEU A 116 -11.16 1.63 10.73
CA LEU A 116 -12.40 2.04 10.07
C LEU A 116 -12.32 3.46 9.51
N ASN A 117 -11.79 4.41 10.28
CA ASN A 117 -11.64 5.79 9.83
C ASN A 117 -10.72 5.89 8.60
N VAL A 118 -9.64 5.10 8.54
CA VAL A 118 -8.76 5.04 7.35
C VAL A 118 -9.50 4.43 6.16
N TYR A 119 -10.25 3.34 6.37
CA TYR A 119 -11.06 2.74 5.31
C TYR A 119 -12.06 3.75 4.74
N ASP A 120 -12.88 4.37 5.59
CA ASP A 120 -13.98 5.24 5.13
C ASP A 120 -13.44 6.56 4.51
N HIS A 121 -12.42 7.17 5.11
CA HIS A 121 -11.99 8.53 4.72
C HIS A 121 -10.78 8.58 3.79
N CYS A 122 -10.04 7.49 3.62
CA CYS A 122 -8.81 7.49 2.83
C CYS A 122 -8.79 6.43 1.72
N ILE A 123 -9.46 5.29 1.91
CA ILE A 123 -9.58 4.25 0.87
C ILE A 123 -10.87 4.44 0.09
N TRP A 124 -12.02 4.34 0.76
CA TRP A 124 -13.34 4.39 0.12
C TRP A 124 -13.65 5.77 -0.47
N LYS A 125 -13.21 6.83 0.21
CA LYS A 125 -13.36 8.21 -0.25
C LYS A 125 -12.78 8.47 -1.65
N GLU A 126 -11.78 7.70 -2.08
CA GLU A 126 -11.24 7.82 -3.43
C GLU A 126 -12.32 7.63 -4.51
N LEU A 127 -13.40 6.88 -4.24
CA LEU A 127 -14.52 6.73 -5.17
C LEU A 127 -15.32 8.03 -5.40
N GLU A 128 -15.13 9.05 -4.57
CA GLU A 128 -15.70 10.39 -4.78
C GLU A 128 -14.91 11.17 -5.86
N ASN A 129 -13.67 10.77 -6.15
CA ASN A 129 -12.88 11.34 -7.23
C ASN A 129 -13.48 10.92 -8.58
N PRO A 130 -13.89 11.87 -9.46
CA PRO A 130 -14.47 11.53 -10.77
C PRO A 130 -13.56 10.72 -11.68
N ASP A 131 -12.25 10.82 -11.47
CA ASP A 131 -11.23 10.11 -12.26
C ASP A 131 -10.80 8.78 -11.62
N ALA A 132 -11.47 8.36 -10.54
CA ALA A 132 -11.09 7.16 -9.81
C ALA A 132 -11.26 5.88 -10.62
N ALA A 133 -10.23 5.03 -10.58
CA ALA A 133 -10.30 3.67 -11.10
C ALA A 133 -10.96 2.76 -10.06
N CYS A 134 -12.29 2.65 -10.07
CA CYS A 134 -13.06 1.90 -9.07
C CYS A 134 -12.52 0.48 -8.78
N PRO A 135 -12.15 -0.36 -9.78
CA PRO A 135 -11.62 -1.69 -9.52
C PRO A 135 -10.35 -1.69 -8.66
N GLU A 136 -9.48 -0.68 -8.82
CA GLU A 136 -8.24 -0.55 -8.04
C GLU A 136 -8.53 -0.24 -6.57
N VAL A 137 -9.49 0.65 -6.31
CA VAL A 137 -9.96 0.98 -4.96
C VAL A 137 -10.58 -0.25 -4.30
N TYR A 138 -11.42 -1.00 -5.02
CA TYR A 138 -12.08 -2.20 -4.52
C TYR A 138 -11.09 -3.29 -4.12
N LEU A 139 -9.98 -3.45 -4.87
CA LEU A 139 -8.94 -4.43 -4.53
C LEU A 139 -8.29 -4.12 -3.18
N ASN A 140 -7.91 -2.87 -2.94
CA ASN A 140 -7.32 -2.45 -1.67
C ASN A 140 -8.34 -2.51 -0.52
N ALA A 141 -9.57 -2.05 -0.76
CA ALA A 141 -10.67 -2.15 0.21
C ALA A 141 -10.93 -3.60 0.63
N LEU A 142 -11.10 -4.51 -0.34
CA LEU A 142 -11.31 -5.94 -0.08
C LEU A 142 -10.11 -6.55 0.64
N GLY A 143 -8.89 -6.19 0.23
CA GLY A 143 -7.66 -6.63 0.87
C GLY A 143 -7.63 -6.28 2.36
N LEU A 144 -8.10 -5.10 2.77
CA LEU A 144 -8.19 -4.72 4.18
C LEU A 144 -9.26 -5.53 4.90
N LEU A 145 -10.44 -5.68 4.29
CA LEU A 145 -11.54 -6.47 4.86
C LEU A 145 -11.12 -7.92 5.14
N LEU A 146 -10.34 -8.53 4.24
CA LEU A 146 -9.78 -9.86 4.44
C LEU A 146 -8.81 -9.90 5.64
N ARG A 147 -8.00 -8.86 5.85
CA ARG A 147 -7.06 -8.78 6.98
C ARG A 147 -7.78 -8.62 8.32
N VAL A 148 -8.81 -7.77 8.40
CA VAL A 148 -9.61 -7.63 9.63
C VAL A 148 -10.44 -8.90 9.90
N HIS A 149 -10.92 -9.59 8.86
CA HIS A 149 -11.60 -10.88 9.02
C HIS A 149 -10.70 -11.95 9.64
N VAL A 150 -9.45 -12.08 9.17
CA VAL A 150 -8.47 -13.01 9.76
C VAL A 150 -8.17 -12.67 11.23
N ARG A 151 -8.35 -11.41 11.65
CA ARG A 151 -8.20 -10.97 13.04
C ARG A 151 -9.48 -11.12 13.88
N GLY A 152 -10.60 -11.58 13.30
CA GLY A 152 -11.87 -11.73 14.00
C GLY A 152 -12.64 -10.42 14.20
N GLU A 153 -12.29 -9.36 13.47
CA GLU A 153 -12.84 -8.01 13.65
C GLU A 153 -13.82 -7.61 12.52
N ILE A 154 -14.32 -8.59 11.75
CA ILE A 154 -15.16 -8.33 10.58
C ILE A 154 -16.52 -7.72 10.93
N ASP A 155 -17.03 -7.98 12.13
CA ASP A 155 -18.33 -7.48 12.60
C ASP A 155 -18.38 -5.94 12.57
N ALA A 156 -17.24 -5.28 12.84
CA ALA A 156 -17.12 -3.83 12.77
C ALA A 156 -17.22 -3.28 11.32
N PHE A 157 -17.04 -4.15 10.31
CA PHE A 157 -17.02 -3.82 8.89
C PHE A 157 -18.17 -4.46 8.09
N GLU A 158 -19.16 -5.10 8.73
CA GLU A 158 -20.20 -5.87 8.06
C GLU A 158 -20.92 -5.07 6.95
N ASP A 159 -21.30 -3.83 7.25
CA ASP A 159 -21.98 -2.95 6.28
C ASP A 159 -21.07 -2.56 5.10
N ARG A 160 -19.76 -2.39 5.35
CA ARG A 160 -18.77 -2.07 4.30
C ARG A 160 -18.56 -3.28 3.40
N LEU A 161 -18.51 -4.48 3.97
CA LEU A 161 -18.42 -5.72 3.21
C LEU A 161 -19.64 -5.90 2.31
N LYS A 162 -20.86 -5.67 2.83
CA LYS A 162 -22.10 -5.73 2.01
C LYS A 162 -22.08 -4.69 0.89
N THR A 163 -21.67 -3.47 1.19
CA THR A 163 -21.53 -2.39 0.19
C THR A 163 -20.56 -2.79 -0.91
N LEU A 164 -19.34 -3.21 -0.55
CA LEU A 164 -18.32 -3.62 -1.51
C LEU A 164 -18.75 -4.86 -2.30
N ALA A 165 -19.40 -5.84 -1.66
CA ALA A 165 -19.94 -7.02 -2.32
C ALA A 165 -20.90 -6.63 -3.45
N ASN A 166 -21.85 -5.72 -3.19
CA ASN A 166 -22.79 -5.23 -4.22
C ASN A 166 -22.09 -4.56 -5.42
N CYS A 167 -20.92 -3.95 -5.20
CA CYS A 167 -20.12 -3.32 -6.25
C CYS A 167 -19.34 -4.32 -7.12
N VAL A 168 -18.98 -5.49 -6.57
CA VAL A 168 -18.15 -6.49 -7.27
C VAL A 168 -18.91 -7.74 -7.70
N THR A 169 -20.10 -7.99 -7.16
CA THR A 169 -20.98 -9.06 -7.64
C THR A 169 -21.54 -8.67 -9.00
N ASP A 170 -21.41 -9.60 -9.95
CA ASP A 170 -22.00 -9.47 -11.27
C ASP A 170 -23.52 -9.29 -11.14
N GLN A 171 -24.00 -8.11 -11.51
CA GLN A 171 -25.44 -7.81 -11.53
C GLN A 171 -26.16 -8.56 -12.66
N VAL A 172 -25.44 -9.32 -13.50
CA VAL A 172 -26.01 -10.23 -14.50
C VAL A 172 -26.39 -11.56 -13.85
N SER A 173 -27.36 -11.53 -12.92
CA SER A 173 -28.06 -12.73 -12.48
C SER A 173 -29.41 -12.84 -13.22
N TYR A 174 -29.43 -13.71 -14.23
CA TYR A 174 -30.58 -14.46 -14.76
C TYR A 174 -31.93 -13.72 -14.84
N ARG A 175 -32.12 -12.94 -15.91
CA ARG A 175 -33.48 -12.77 -16.47
C ARG A 175 -33.79 -14.00 -17.33
N THR A 176 -34.29 -15.06 -16.68
CA THR A 176 -35.12 -16.08 -17.36
C THR A 176 -36.45 -15.49 -17.79
#